data_AF-A0A834YGF2-F1
#
_entry.id   AF-A0A834YGF2-F1
#
_cell.length_a   1.000
_cell.length_b   1.000
_cell.length_c   1.000
_cell.angle_alpha   90.00
_cell.angle_beta   90.00
_cell.angle_gamma   90.00
#
_symmetry.space_group_name_H-M   'P 1'
#
loop_
_entity.id
_entity.type
_entity.pdbx_description
1 polymer ?
#
loop_
_entity_poly.entity_id
_entity_poly.type
_entity_poly.pdbx_seq_one_letter_code
_entity_poly.pdbx_strand_id
1 'polypeptide(L)'
;MQLRAWRPEAERQDSFEVRSFLEDLHRITSGGIDFPVTALIIEEQAMAPQQPKTGLFVGLNKGHIVTKKELAPRPSARKGKTSKRVHFVKNLIREVAGFAPYEKRITELLKVGKDKRALKVAKRKLGTHKRAKKKREEMSNVLRKMRQFSTILYLSHPMSAGVGDKKK
;
A
#
# COMPACT_ATOMS: atom_id res chain seq x y z
N MET A 1 34.88 17.08 26.44
CA MET A 1 34.16 17.16 25.15
C MET A 1 33.42 15.86 24.92
N GLN A 2 32.09 15.91 24.93
CA GLN A 2 31.21 14.76 25.10
C GLN A 2 31.18 13.79 23.92
N LEU A 3 31.45 12.53 24.25
CA LEU A 3 31.06 11.31 23.54
C LEU A 3 29.55 11.31 23.29
N ARG A 4 29.15 11.22 22.01
CA ARG A 4 27.75 11.07 21.61
C ARG A 4 27.45 9.57 21.48
N ALA A 5 26.80 9.04 22.51
CA ALA A 5 26.35 7.66 22.60
C ALA A 5 25.46 7.26 21.41
N TRP A 6 25.87 6.19 20.75
CA TRP A 6 25.11 5.44 19.76
C TRP A 6 24.03 4.64 20.50
N ARG A 7 22.74 4.87 20.22
CA ARG A 7 21.62 4.08 20.77
C ARG A 7 20.89 3.37 19.63
N PRO A 8 20.59 2.06 19.73
CA PRO A 8 20.21 1.22 18.59
C PRO A 8 18.77 1.48 18.15
N GLU A 9 18.57 1.74 16.85
CA GLU A 9 17.27 1.92 16.21
C GLU A 9 16.74 0.55 15.76
N ALA A 10 16.37 -0.27 16.75
CA ALA A 10 15.76 -1.57 16.52
C ALA A 10 14.27 -1.43 16.19
N GLU A 11 13.87 -2.16 15.15
CA GLU A 11 12.51 -2.62 14.85
C GLU A 11 11.46 -1.59 14.43
N ARG A 12 11.57 -1.18 13.16
CA ARG A 12 10.38 -0.98 12.31
C ARG A 12 10.29 -2.17 11.36
N GLN A 13 9.72 -3.27 11.83
CA GLN A 13 9.42 -4.44 11.01
C GLN A 13 8.40 -4.07 9.92
N ASP A 14 8.78 -4.37 8.68
CA ASP A 14 8.03 -4.09 7.48
C ASP A 14 6.79 -4.99 7.42
N SER A 15 5.61 -4.37 7.54
CA SER A 15 4.25 -4.93 7.39
C SER A 15 3.94 -5.75 6.11
N PHE A 16 4.93 -6.00 5.26
CA PHE A 16 4.81 -6.74 4.01
C PHE A 16 5.22 -8.20 4.12
N GLU A 17 6.16 -8.55 5.00
CA GLU A 17 6.72 -9.91 5.11
C GLU A 17 5.85 -10.81 6.00
N VAL A 18 5.15 -10.22 6.97
CA VAL A 18 4.15 -10.90 7.82
C VAL A 18 2.91 -11.33 7.01
N ARG A 19 2.61 -10.65 5.89
CA ARG A 19 1.45 -10.97 5.04
C ARG A 19 1.67 -12.20 4.15
N SER A 20 2.88 -12.41 3.64
CA SER A 20 3.18 -13.61 2.83
C SER A 20 3.21 -14.87 3.69
N PHE A 21 3.75 -14.78 4.90
CA PHE A 21 3.82 -15.92 5.82
C PHE A 21 2.43 -16.38 6.30
N LEU A 22 1.49 -15.44 6.46
CA LEU A 22 0.09 -15.76 6.78
C LEU A 22 -0.69 -16.32 5.58
N GLU A 23 -0.38 -15.91 4.36
CA GLU A 23 -1.03 -16.46 3.15
C GLU A 23 -0.60 -17.91 2.86
N ASP A 24 0.61 -18.30 3.25
CA ASP A 24 1.11 -19.68 3.10
C ASP A 24 0.50 -20.64 4.14
N LEU A 25 0.22 -20.17 5.35
CA LEU A 25 -0.46 -20.95 6.41
C LEU A 25 -1.93 -21.24 6.11
N HIS A 26 -2.58 -20.41 5.30
CA HIS A 26 -3.99 -20.56 4.92
C HIS A 26 -4.24 -21.59 3.80
N ARG A 27 -3.17 -22.13 3.21
CA ARG A 27 -3.22 -23.18 2.17
C ARG A 27 -3.09 -24.60 2.71
N ILE A 28 -2.64 -24.76 3.95
CA ILE A 28 -2.43 -26.06 4.59
C ILE A 28 -3.71 -26.55 5.29
N THR A 29 -4.65 -25.65 5.61
CA THR A 29 -5.85 -25.95 6.41
C THR A 29 -7.12 -26.21 5.59
N SER A 30 -7.00 -26.61 4.32
CA SER A 30 -8.15 -27.08 3.52
C SER A 30 -8.35 -28.61 3.64
N GLY A 31 -8.46 -29.10 4.88
CA GLY A 31 -8.99 -30.42 5.22
C GLY A 31 -10.20 -30.21 6.12
N GLY A 32 -11.39 -30.39 5.56
CA GLY A 32 -12.65 -29.90 6.12
C GLY A 32 -13.08 -30.48 7.46
N ILE A 33 -13.90 -29.69 8.15
CA ILE A 33 -15.12 -30.04 8.92
C ILE A 33 -15.91 -28.73 9.03
N ASP A 34 -17.17 -28.76 8.61
CA ASP A 34 -18.09 -27.62 8.62
C ASP A 34 -18.46 -27.19 10.06
N PHE A 35 -18.04 -25.99 10.46
CA PHE A 35 -18.65 -25.20 11.53
C PHE A 35 -18.79 -23.75 11.04
N PRO A 36 -19.84 -23.01 11.41
CA PRO A 36 -20.17 -21.74 10.77
C PRO A 36 -19.19 -20.63 11.21
N VAL A 37 -18.11 -20.41 10.47
CA VAL A 37 -17.10 -19.37 10.73
C VAL A 37 -17.49 -17.99 10.16
N THR A 38 -18.74 -17.81 9.71
CA THR A 38 -19.23 -16.49 9.27
C THR A 38 -19.48 -15.50 10.41
N ALA A 39 -19.18 -15.85 11.66
CA ALA A 39 -19.41 -14.99 12.83
C ALA A 39 -18.15 -14.35 13.46
N LEU A 40 -16.91 -14.64 13.03
CA LEU A 40 -15.71 -14.22 13.78
C LEU A 40 -14.47 -13.83 12.95
N ILE A 41 -14.57 -13.03 11.88
CA ILE A 41 -13.36 -12.42 11.25
C ILE A 41 -13.56 -10.95 10.84
N ILE A 42 -14.21 -10.18 11.72
CA ILE A 42 -13.92 -8.74 11.85
C ILE A 42 -13.71 -8.46 13.33
N GLU A 43 -12.73 -9.15 13.93
CA GLU A 43 -12.04 -8.56 15.08
C GLU A 43 -11.14 -7.47 14.53
N GLU A 44 -11.73 -6.28 14.47
CA GLU A 44 -11.04 -5.01 14.55
C GLU A 44 -9.88 -5.15 15.54
N GLN A 45 -8.65 -5.13 15.04
CA GLN A 45 -7.45 -4.91 15.85
C GLN A 45 -7.56 -3.50 16.44
N ALA A 46 -8.36 -3.37 17.50
CA ALA A 46 -8.38 -2.23 18.36
C ALA A 46 -6.97 -2.12 18.95
N MET A 47 -6.26 -1.07 18.56
CA MET A 47 -5.02 -0.65 19.20
C MET A 47 -5.25 -0.69 20.71
N ALA A 48 -4.55 -1.58 21.43
CA ALA A 48 -4.78 -1.86 22.84
C ALA A 48 -5.05 -0.56 23.63
N PRO A 49 -6.08 -0.52 24.50
CA PRO A 49 -6.41 0.68 25.25
C PRO A 49 -5.15 1.15 25.97
N GLN A 50 -4.78 2.42 25.77
CA GLN A 50 -3.61 2.97 26.46
C GLN A 50 -3.81 2.78 27.95
N GLN A 51 -2.88 2.08 28.58
CA GLN A 51 -2.90 1.78 30.00
C GLN A 51 -3.16 3.08 30.79
N PRO A 52 -4.04 3.04 31.81
CA PRO A 52 -4.32 4.22 32.61
C PRO A 52 -3.01 4.77 33.18
N LYS A 53 -2.87 6.10 33.15
CA LYS A 53 -1.67 6.74 33.70
C LYS A 53 -1.57 6.37 35.18
N THR A 54 -0.37 6.04 35.65
CA THR A 54 -0.13 5.50 36.98
C THR A 54 0.02 6.58 38.06
N GLY A 55 -0.11 7.87 37.71
CA GLY A 55 0.08 8.97 38.66
C GLY A 55 1.54 9.22 39.05
N LEU A 56 2.47 8.41 38.56
CA LEU A 56 3.90 8.52 38.84
C LEU A 56 4.53 9.71 38.08
N PHE A 57 5.59 10.31 38.64
CA PHE A 57 6.32 11.43 38.02
C PHE A 57 7.28 10.98 36.90
N VAL A 58 7.74 9.72 36.94
CA VAL A 58 8.64 9.10 35.96
C VAL A 58 8.08 7.76 35.45
N GLY A 59 8.51 7.31 34.26
CA GLY A 59 8.00 6.09 33.60
C GLY A 59 7.23 6.34 32.30
N LEU A 60 6.81 5.28 31.61
CA LEU A 60 6.09 5.33 30.32
C LEU A 60 4.63 5.79 30.48
N ASN A 61 3.94 5.31 31.52
CA ASN A 61 2.54 5.66 31.84
C ASN A 61 2.45 6.78 32.90
N LYS A 62 3.45 7.66 32.95
CA LYS A 62 3.53 8.73 33.94
C LYS A 62 2.50 9.85 33.71
N GLY A 63 2.32 10.66 34.74
CA GLY A 63 1.47 11.85 34.73
C GLY A 63 0.13 11.64 35.42
N HIS A 64 -0.59 12.75 35.61
CA HIS A 64 -1.84 12.78 36.35
C HIS A 64 -2.92 11.91 35.70
N ILE A 65 -3.64 11.17 36.54
CA ILE A 65 -4.72 10.27 36.15
C ILE A 65 -5.89 11.15 35.67
N VAL A 66 -6.07 11.24 34.35
CA VAL A 66 -7.13 12.02 33.71
C VAL A 66 -7.93 11.10 32.80
N THR A 67 -9.26 11.14 32.93
CA THR A 67 -10.19 10.50 32.00
C THR A 67 -10.14 11.24 30.67
N LYS A 68 -9.56 10.62 29.63
CA LYS A 68 -9.51 11.21 28.29
C LYS A 68 -10.90 11.13 27.65
N LYS A 69 -11.44 12.28 27.25
CA LYS A 69 -12.67 12.36 26.46
C LYS A 69 -12.34 12.24 24.97
N GLU A 70 -13.03 11.35 24.26
CA GLU A 70 -12.95 11.29 22.81
C GLU A 70 -13.63 12.54 22.22
N LEU A 71 -12.82 13.43 21.65
CA LEU A 71 -13.28 14.65 21.01
C LEU A 71 -13.57 14.38 19.53
N ALA A 72 -14.66 14.97 19.02
CA ALA A 72 -14.96 14.91 17.59
C ALA A 72 -13.76 15.48 16.77
N PRO A 73 -13.37 14.82 15.68
CA PRO A 73 -12.22 15.25 14.88
C PRO A 73 -12.47 16.62 14.28
N ARG A 74 -11.55 17.55 14.53
CA ARG A 74 -11.65 18.93 14.06
C ARG A 74 -11.70 18.97 12.52
N PRO A 75 -12.50 19.85 11.89
CA PRO A 75 -12.56 19.96 10.43
C PRO A 75 -11.21 20.21 9.75
N SER A 76 -10.27 20.90 10.42
CA SER A 76 -8.89 21.13 9.95
C SER A 76 -8.09 19.83 9.76
N ALA A 77 -8.36 18.80 10.56
CA ALA A 77 -7.71 17.49 10.45
C ALA A 77 -8.14 16.72 9.18
N ARG A 78 -9.20 17.16 8.50
CA ARG A 78 -9.67 16.55 7.24
C ARG A 78 -8.90 17.02 6.00
N LYS A 79 -7.99 18.00 6.13
CA LYS A 79 -7.20 18.53 5.01
C LYS A 79 -6.33 17.42 4.39
N GLY A 80 -6.40 17.28 3.07
CA GLY A 80 -5.63 16.29 2.30
C GLY A 80 -6.41 15.03 1.89
N LYS A 81 -7.61 14.79 2.44
CA LYS A 81 -8.50 13.73 1.94
C LYS A 81 -9.07 14.12 0.58
N THR A 82 -9.06 13.19 -0.37
CA THR A 82 -9.62 13.40 -1.71
C THR A 82 -11.12 13.08 -1.74
N SER A 83 -11.95 14.00 -2.25
CA SER A 83 -13.37 13.76 -2.50
C SER A 83 -13.61 13.01 -3.83
N LYS A 84 -14.80 12.41 -4.00
CA LYS A 84 -15.19 11.67 -5.22
C LYS A 84 -15.02 12.51 -6.49
N ARG A 85 -15.51 13.76 -6.47
CA ARG A 85 -15.37 14.71 -7.60
C ARG A 85 -13.91 15.00 -7.95
N VAL A 86 -13.05 15.24 -6.95
CA VAL A 86 -11.63 15.52 -7.18
C VAL A 86 -10.89 14.29 -7.70
N HIS A 87 -11.27 13.08 -7.28
CA HIS A 87 -10.71 11.84 -7.82
C HIS A 87 -11.07 11.67 -9.31
N PHE A 88 -12.34 11.90 -9.68
CA PHE A 88 -12.80 11.83 -11.07
C PHE A 88 -12.06 12.81 -11.97
N VAL A 89 -11.99 14.09 -11.59
CA VAL A 89 -11.27 15.12 -12.36
C VAL A 89 -9.79 14.78 -12.53
N LYS A 90 -9.12 14.26 -11.49
CA LYS A 90 -7.71 13.84 -11.58
C LYS A 90 -7.48 12.66 -12.52
N ASN A 91 -8.46 11.77 -12.68
CA ASN A 91 -8.34 10.65 -13.61
C ASN A 91 -8.52 11.14 -15.06
N LEU A 92 -9.53 11.98 -15.32
CA LEU A 92 -9.75 12.59 -16.64
C LEU A 92 -8.51 13.36 -17.14
N ILE A 93 -7.90 14.18 -16.29
CA ILE A 93 -6.70 14.95 -16.68
C ILE A 93 -5.52 14.03 -17.02
N ARG A 94 -5.38 12.89 -16.34
CA ARG A 94 -4.30 11.92 -16.64
C ARG A 94 -4.50 11.21 -17.97
N GLU A 95 -5.75 10.98 -18.37
CA GLU A 95 -6.10 10.41 -19.68
C GLU A 95 -5.76 11.39 -20.81
N VAL A 96 -6.08 12.67 -20.62
CA VAL A 96 -5.84 13.72 -21.64
C VAL A 96 -4.36 14.12 -21.73
N ALA A 97 -3.71 14.42 -20.61
CA ALA A 97 -2.34 14.95 -20.60
C ALA A 97 -1.26 13.85 -20.67
N GLY A 98 -1.61 12.60 -20.34
CA GLY A 98 -0.68 11.48 -20.31
C GLY A 98 0.39 11.56 -19.21
N PHE A 99 1.48 10.82 -19.40
CA PHE A 99 2.58 10.70 -18.43
C PHE A 99 3.76 11.62 -18.75
N ALA A 100 4.37 12.17 -17.69
CA ALA A 100 5.61 12.93 -17.80
C ALA A 100 6.81 12.03 -18.18
N PRO A 101 7.88 12.58 -18.79
CA PRO A 101 9.00 11.77 -19.29
C PRO A 101 9.73 10.96 -18.20
N TYR A 102 9.80 11.48 -16.97
CA TYR A 102 10.39 10.73 -15.85
C TYR A 102 9.49 9.59 -15.36
N GLU A 103 8.16 9.71 -15.53
CA GLU A 103 7.20 8.66 -15.17
C GLU A 103 7.26 7.50 -16.17
N LYS A 104 7.43 7.81 -17.46
CA LYS A 104 7.69 6.83 -18.52
C LYS A 104 8.95 6.00 -18.22
N ARG A 105 10.05 6.66 -17.86
CA ARG A 105 11.30 5.98 -17.47
C ARG A 105 11.13 5.09 -16.23
N ILE A 106 10.28 5.47 -15.28
CA ILE A 106 9.96 4.63 -14.12
C ILE A 106 9.19 3.39 -14.58
N THR A 107 8.18 3.53 -15.45
CA THR A 107 7.44 2.37 -15.96
C THR A 107 8.30 1.40 -16.77
N GLU A 108 9.24 1.90 -17.57
CA GLU A 108 10.19 1.06 -18.29
C GLU A 108 11.03 0.21 -17.32
N LEU A 109 11.58 0.84 -16.28
CA LEU A 109 12.37 0.14 -15.25
C LEU A 109 11.53 -0.87 -14.45
N LEU A 110 10.26 -0.55 -14.19
CA LEU A 110 9.32 -1.45 -13.50
C LEU A 110 8.89 -2.63 -14.37
N LYS A 111 8.81 -2.47 -15.71
CA LYS A 111 8.55 -3.59 -16.63
C LYS A 111 9.67 -4.63 -16.62
N VAL A 112 10.93 -4.17 -16.50
CA VAL A 112 12.12 -5.02 -16.43
C VAL A 112 12.35 -5.60 -15.02
N GLY A 113 11.58 -5.18 -14.01
CA GLY A 113 11.74 -5.64 -12.61
C GLY A 113 12.88 -4.97 -11.84
N LYS A 114 13.40 -3.82 -12.30
CA LYS A 114 14.52 -3.11 -11.65
C LYS A 114 14.03 -2.06 -10.63
N ASP A 115 13.32 -2.50 -9.59
CA ASP A 115 12.67 -1.61 -8.60
C ASP A 115 13.64 -0.68 -7.87
N LYS A 116 14.82 -1.17 -7.47
CA LYS A 116 15.84 -0.35 -6.79
C LYS A 116 16.37 0.77 -7.69
N ARG A 117 16.47 0.53 -9.00
CA ARG A 117 16.88 1.54 -9.99
C ARG A 117 15.76 2.55 -10.23
N ALA A 118 14.51 2.09 -10.31
CA ALA A 118 13.33 2.96 -10.40
C ALA A 118 13.23 3.91 -9.19
N LEU A 119 13.45 3.40 -7.98
CA LEU A 119 13.47 4.21 -6.75
C LEU A 119 14.58 5.26 -6.76
N LYS A 120 15.77 4.94 -7.26
CA LYS A 120 16.86 5.93 -7.39
C LYS A 120 16.49 7.06 -8.36
N VAL A 121 15.88 6.73 -9.51
CA VAL A 121 15.42 7.73 -10.47
C VAL A 121 14.32 8.61 -9.86
N ALA A 122 13.32 8.00 -9.21
CA ALA A 122 12.23 8.73 -8.56
C ALA A 122 12.73 9.62 -7.43
N LYS A 123 13.66 9.15 -6.59
CA LYS A 123 14.28 9.94 -5.51
C LYS A 123 15.07 11.13 -6.08
N ARG A 124 15.84 10.94 -7.17
CA ARG A 124 16.56 12.05 -7.82
C ARG A 124 15.64 13.12 -8.41
N LYS A 125 14.41 12.76 -8.79
CA LYS A 125 13.42 13.70 -9.34
C LYS A 125 12.50 14.34 -8.28
N LEU A 126 12.12 13.62 -7.24
CA LEU A 126 11.15 14.06 -6.21
C LEU A 126 11.80 14.47 -4.88
N GLY A 127 13.11 14.23 -4.73
CA GLY A 127 13.94 14.54 -3.56
C GLY A 127 13.85 13.49 -2.44
N THR A 128 12.65 13.26 -1.90
CA THR A 128 12.49 12.43 -0.68
C THR A 128 12.14 10.97 -0.99
N HIS A 129 12.55 10.07 -0.10
CA HIS A 129 12.30 8.63 -0.26
C HIS A 129 10.82 8.27 -0.12
N LYS A 130 10.08 8.93 0.78
CA LYS A 130 8.63 8.71 0.96
C LYS A 130 7.84 9.06 -0.31
N ARG A 131 8.16 10.20 -0.95
CA ARG A 131 7.53 10.59 -2.22
C ARG A 131 7.90 9.63 -3.36
N ALA A 132 9.15 9.17 -3.40
CA ALA A 132 9.61 8.19 -4.38
C ALA A 132 8.89 6.84 -4.27
N LYS A 133 8.73 6.30 -3.05
CA LYS A 133 7.94 5.08 -2.81
C LYS A 133 6.50 5.23 -3.29
N LYS A 134 5.85 6.34 -2.93
CA LYS A 134 4.49 6.66 -3.38
C LYS A 134 4.38 6.71 -4.91
N LYS A 135 5.34 7.37 -5.59
CA LYS A 135 5.32 7.42 -7.06
C LYS A 135 5.62 6.09 -7.72
N ARG A 136 6.49 5.26 -7.15
CA ARG A 136 6.70 3.89 -7.63
C ARG A 136 5.41 3.07 -7.55
N GLU A 137 4.70 3.15 -6.42
CA GLU A 137 3.42 2.46 -6.22
C GLU A 137 2.35 2.94 -7.19
N GLU A 138 2.24 4.25 -7.42
CA GLU A 138 1.35 4.81 -8.45
C GLU A 138 1.66 4.22 -9.84
N MET A 139 2.94 4.17 -10.26
CA MET A 139 3.32 3.60 -11.56
C MET A 139 3.13 2.08 -11.63
N SER A 140 3.34 1.36 -10.53
CA SER A 140 3.06 -0.09 -10.45
C SER A 140 1.56 -0.37 -10.62
N ASN A 141 0.71 0.44 -9.99
CA ASN A 141 -0.74 0.33 -10.11
C ASN A 141 -1.22 0.60 -11.54
N VAL A 142 -0.60 1.53 -12.26
CA VAL A 142 -0.88 1.76 -13.68
C VAL A 142 -0.57 0.51 -14.50
N LEU A 143 0.61 -0.11 -14.31
CA LEU A 143 0.97 -1.34 -15.03
C LEU A 143 0.02 -2.50 -14.72
N ARG A 144 -0.42 -2.63 -13.46
CA ARG A 144 -1.42 -3.64 -13.08
C ARG A 144 -2.75 -3.42 -13.80
N LYS A 145 -3.24 -2.18 -13.85
CA LYS A 145 -4.48 -1.82 -14.59
C LYS A 145 -4.36 -2.09 -16.08
N MET A 146 -3.22 -1.75 -16.69
CA MET A 146 -2.97 -2.01 -18.11
C MET A 146 -2.98 -3.51 -18.42
N ARG A 147 -2.34 -4.34 -17.56
CA ARG A 147 -2.36 -5.80 -17.69
C ARG A 147 -3.77 -6.39 -17.52
N GLN A 148 -4.50 -5.93 -16.51
CA GLN A 148 -5.89 -6.36 -16.29
C GLN A 148 -6.78 -6.02 -17.49
N PHE A 149 -6.66 -4.80 -18.03
CA PHE A 149 -7.42 -4.37 -19.20
C PHE A 149 -7.11 -5.24 -20.42
N SER A 150 -5.82 -5.52 -20.69
CA SER A 150 -5.45 -6.41 -21.80
C SER A 150 -6.04 -7.81 -21.62
N THR A 151 -5.91 -8.41 -20.43
CA THR A 151 -6.41 -9.76 -20.16
C THR A 151 -7.93 -9.86 -20.32
N ILE A 152 -8.68 -8.87 -19.82
CA ILE A 152 -10.13 -8.82 -19.99
C ILE A 152 -10.51 -8.74 -21.47
N LEU A 153 -9.84 -7.91 -22.26
CA LEU A 153 -10.12 -7.82 -23.70
C LEU A 153 -9.85 -9.13 -24.44
N TYR A 154 -8.76 -9.84 -24.11
CA TYR A 154 -8.46 -11.16 -24.69
C TYR A 154 -9.45 -12.26 -24.27
N LEU A 155 -10.03 -12.16 -23.07
CA LEU A 155 -11.05 -13.10 -22.58
C LEU A 155 -12.46 -12.78 -23.11
N SER A 156 -12.75 -11.51 -23.39
CA SER A 156 -14.06 -11.05 -23.89
C SER A 156 -14.18 -11.14 -25.42
N HIS A 157 -13.04 -11.14 -26.11
CA HIS A 157 -12.93 -11.39 -27.55
C HIS A 157 -11.90 -12.50 -27.75
N PRO A 158 -12.28 -13.79 -27.66
CA PRO A 158 -11.41 -14.84 -28.13
C PRO A 158 -11.14 -14.55 -29.60
N MET A 159 -9.90 -14.18 -29.94
CA MET A 159 -9.49 -14.13 -31.34
C MET A 159 -9.78 -15.52 -31.89
N SER A 160 -10.82 -15.64 -32.72
CA SER A 160 -11.13 -16.87 -33.43
C SER A 160 -9.85 -17.28 -34.14
N ALA A 161 -9.23 -18.36 -33.69
CA ALA A 161 -8.07 -18.93 -34.34
C ALA A 161 -8.49 -19.19 -35.79
N GLY A 162 -7.92 -18.41 -36.71
CA GLY A 162 -8.11 -18.61 -38.13
C GLY A 162 -7.63 -20.02 -38.47
N VAL A 163 -8.60 -20.90 -38.73
CA VAL A 163 -8.40 -22.13 -39.46
C VAL A 163 -8.00 -21.75 -40.89
N GLY A 164 -6.84 -22.21 -41.34
CA GLY A 164 -6.36 -22.10 -42.71
C GLY A 164 -4.82 -22.15 -42.72
N ASP A 165 -4.14 -23.05 -43.40
CA ASP A 165 -4.55 -23.96 -44.47
C ASP A 165 -3.45 -25.03 -44.57
N LYS A 166 -3.80 -26.32 -44.52
CA LYS A 166 -2.86 -27.38 -44.95
C LYS A 166 -2.83 -27.34 -46.47
N LYS A 167 -1.77 -26.78 -47.05
CA LYS A 167 -1.46 -27.01 -48.47
C LYS A 167 -0.11 -27.70 -48.60
N LYS A 168 -0.22 -28.89 -49.20
CA LYS A 168 0.75 -29.75 -49.91
C LYS A 168 2.23 -29.47 -49.72
#